data_AF-A0A524QK71-F1
#
_entry.id   AF-A0A524QK71-F1
#
_cell.length_a   1.000
_cell.length_b   1.000
_cell.length_c   1.000
_cell.angle_alpha   90.00
_cell.angle_beta   90.00
_cell.angle_gamma   90.00
#
_symmetry.space_group_name_H-M   'P 1'
#
loop_
_entity.id
_entity.type
_entity.pdbx_description
1 polymer ?
#
loop_
_entity_poly.entity_id
_entity_poly.type
_entity_poly.pdbx_seq_one_letter_code
_entity_poly.pdbx_strand_id
1 'polypeptide(L)'
;EYESRAERYDKQLKDKLSVDPQGKSVQEKMRLTREYRENQYDQLRDAVYKRRGWNNNGIPTIEHLKKIGMDFPEVIEVVKDLQ
;
A
#
# COMPACT_ATOMS: atom_id res chain seq x y z
N GLU A 1 21.54 4.98 -2.69
CA GLU A 1 20.94 3.63 -2.61
C GLU A 1 20.69 3.00 -3.99
N TYR A 2 20.20 3.75 -4.99
CA TYR A 2 19.95 3.18 -6.32
C TYR A 2 21.22 2.63 -6.98
N GLU A 3 22.28 3.44 -7.01
CA GLU A 3 23.55 3.10 -7.64
C GLU A 3 24.23 1.86 -7.02
N SER A 4 24.04 1.61 -5.72
CA SER A 4 24.62 0.43 -5.06
C SER A 4 23.98 -0.89 -5.49
N ARG A 5 22.81 -0.84 -6.16
CA ARG A 5 22.06 -2.00 -6.65
C ARG A 5 21.44 -1.73 -8.03
N ALA A 6 22.15 -0.99 -8.88
CA ALA A 6 21.63 -0.50 -10.16
C ALA A 6 21.11 -1.64 -11.05
N GLU A 7 21.85 -2.74 -11.17
CA GLU A 7 21.49 -3.90 -12.00
C GLU A 7 20.15 -4.55 -11.57
N ARG A 8 19.93 -4.69 -10.26
CA ARG A 8 18.67 -5.19 -9.69
C ARG A 8 17.50 -4.26 -10.01
N TYR A 9 17.69 -2.96 -9.85
CA TYR A 9 16.62 -1.98 -10.04
C TYR A 9 16.32 -1.72 -11.52
N ASP A 10 17.33 -1.72 -12.39
CA ASP A 10 17.16 -1.66 -13.84
C ASP A 10 16.40 -2.90 -14.35
N LYS A 11 16.68 -4.10 -13.81
CA LYS A 11 15.88 -5.30 -14.09
C LYS A 11 14.43 -5.16 -13.62
N GLN A 12 14.21 -4.59 -12.43
CA GLN A 12 12.85 -4.35 -11.93
C GLN A 12 12.07 -3.38 -12.82
N LEU A 13 12.70 -2.32 -13.32
CA LEU A 13 12.08 -1.39 -14.26
C LEU A 13 11.66 -2.10 -15.56
N LYS A 14 12.52 -2.96 -16.12
CA LYS A 14 12.20 -3.73 -17.33
C LYS A 14 11.10 -4.77 -17.08
N ASP A 15 11.28 -5.64 -16.08
CA ASP A 15 10.44 -6.83 -15.90
C ASP A 15 9.07 -6.51 -15.27
N LYS A 16 9.00 -5.50 -14.39
CA LYS A 16 7.78 -5.19 -13.62
C LYS A 16 7.03 -3.97 -14.12
N LEU A 17 7.75 -2.99 -14.67
CA LEU A 17 7.17 -1.73 -15.14
C LEU A 17 7.20 -1.61 -16.66
N SER A 18 7.83 -2.56 -17.38
CA SER A 18 8.03 -2.48 -18.83
C SER A 18 8.70 -1.17 -19.28
N VAL A 19 9.57 -0.62 -18.41
CA VAL A 19 10.32 0.62 -18.66
C VAL A 19 11.77 0.29 -18.99
N ASP A 20 12.29 0.83 -20.09
CA ASP A 20 13.72 0.78 -20.37
C ASP A 20 14.48 1.81 -19.51
N PRO A 21 15.39 1.38 -18.62
CA PRO A 21 16.26 2.26 -17.86
C PRO A 21 17.32 2.98 -18.71
N GLN A 22 17.62 2.51 -19.93
CA GLN A 22 18.66 3.13 -20.75
C GLN A 22 18.26 4.56 -21.15
N GLY A 23 19.17 5.53 -20.98
CA GLY A 23 18.91 6.94 -21.27
C GLY A 23 18.15 7.71 -20.18
N LYS A 24 17.68 7.05 -19.11
CA LYS A 24 17.04 7.72 -17.96
C LYS A 24 18.06 8.17 -16.92
N SER A 25 17.79 9.31 -16.30
CA SER A 25 18.58 9.78 -15.16
C SER A 25 18.35 8.91 -13.93
N VAL A 26 19.33 8.87 -13.02
CA VAL A 26 19.20 8.13 -11.75
C VAL A 26 17.99 8.61 -10.94
N GLN A 27 17.72 9.92 -10.93
CA GLN A 27 16.57 10.50 -10.23
C GLN A 27 15.23 9.98 -10.77
N GLU A 28 15.11 9.89 -12.10
CA GLU A 28 13.90 9.38 -12.74
C GLU A 28 13.70 7.89 -12.42
N LYS A 29 14.76 7.09 -12.53
CA LYS A 29 14.74 5.67 -12.18
C LYS A 29 14.34 5.44 -10.71
N MET A 30 14.87 6.27 -9.81
CA MET A 30 14.50 6.24 -8.38
C MET A 30 13.02 6.55 -8.17
N ARG A 31 12.49 7.59 -8.83
CA ARG A 31 11.09 7.97 -8.74
C ARG A 31 10.17 6.83 -9.19
N LEU A 32 10.41 6.28 -10.38
CA LEU A 32 9.62 5.17 -10.93
C LEU A 32 9.65 3.93 -10.02
N THR A 33 10.82 3.62 -9.47
CA THR A 33 10.97 2.49 -8.54
C THR A 33 10.20 2.73 -7.25
N ARG A 34 10.19 3.98 -6.75
CA ARG A 34 9.45 4.37 -5.55
C ARG A 34 7.94 4.28 -5.77
N GLU A 35 7.44 4.90 -6.84
CA GLU A 35 6.01 4.86 -7.21
C GLU A 35 5.50 3.43 -7.34
N TYR A 36 6.27 2.54 -7.99
CA TYR A 36 5.93 1.13 -8.09
C TYR A 36 5.80 0.46 -6.72
N ARG A 37 6.76 0.69 -5.82
CA ARG A 37 6.75 0.09 -4.48
C ARG A 37 5.59 0.61 -3.63
N GLU A 38 5.31 1.91 -3.70
CA GLU A 38 4.19 2.53 -2.99
C GLU A 38 2.86 1.96 -3.48
N ASN A 39 2.68 1.82 -4.80
CA ASN A 39 1.49 1.17 -5.36
C ASN A 39 1.35 -0.31 -4.94
N GLN A 40 2.44 -1.08 -4.91
CA GLN A 40 2.40 -2.46 -4.41
C GLN A 40 2.02 -2.53 -2.92
N TYR A 41 2.52 -1.59 -2.13
CA TYR A 41 2.17 -1.47 -0.72
C TYR A 41 0.68 -1.12 -0.53
N ASP A 42 0.16 -0.15 -1.29
CA ASP A 42 -1.25 0.24 -1.24
C ASP A 42 -2.18 -0.92 -1.62
N GLN A 43 -1.86 -1.66 -2.69
CA GLN A 43 -2.63 -2.85 -3.09
C GLN A 43 -2.65 -3.92 -2.00
N LEU A 44 -1.51 -4.18 -1.35
CA LEU A 44 -1.43 -5.12 -0.24
C LEU A 44 -2.26 -4.63 0.95
N ARG A 45 -2.14 -3.35 1.31
CA ARG A 45 -2.86 -2.73 2.41
C ARG A 45 -4.37 -2.85 2.20
N ASP A 46 -4.86 -2.48 1.02
CA ASP A 46 -6.29 -2.54 0.68
C ASP A 46 -6.83 -3.96 0.74
N ALA A 47 -6.07 -4.94 0.22
CA ALA A 47 -6.43 -6.35 0.30
C ALA A 47 -6.49 -6.85 1.76
N VAL A 48 -5.53 -6.43 2.60
CA VAL A 48 -5.48 -6.81 4.02
C VAL A 48 -6.64 -6.16 4.80
N TYR A 49 -6.91 -4.87 4.59
CA TYR A 49 -8.01 -4.16 5.24
C TYR A 49 -9.34 -4.81 4.91
N LYS A 50 -9.60 -5.03 3.62
CA LYS A 50 -10.82 -5.73 3.17
C LYS A 50 -10.97 -7.11 3.82
N ARG A 51 -9.90 -7.91 3.86
CA ARG A 51 -9.93 -9.25 4.49
C ARG A 51 -10.21 -9.18 5.99
N ARG A 52 -9.75 -8.13 6.67
CA ARG A 52 -9.99 -7.90 8.10
C ARG A 52 -11.36 -7.28 8.39
N GLY A 53 -12.15 -6.91 7.38
CA GLY A 53 -13.39 -6.16 7.58
C GLY A 53 -13.13 -4.72 8.02
N TRP A 54 -12.08 -4.11 7.50
CA TRP A 54 -11.72 -2.71 7.75
C TRP A 54 -12.00 -1.87 6.50
N ASN A 55 -12.23 -0.58 6.67
CA ASN A 55 -12.32 0.36 5.56
C ASN A 55 -10.94 0.74 5.00
N ASN A 56 -10.91 1.56 3.94
CA ASN A 56 -9.67 1.92 3.25
C ASN A 56 -8.74 2.81 4.09
N ASN A 57 -9.23 3.39 5.19
CA ASN A 57 -8.43 4.19 6.13
C ASN A 57 -7.80 3.33 7.23
N GLY A 58 -7.99 2.01 7.20
CA GLY A 58 -7.45 1.09 8.21
C GLY A 58 -8.26 1.07 9.49
N ILE A 59 -9.57 1.35 9.40
CA ILE A 59 -10.46 1.41 10.55
C ILE A 59 -11.43 0.23 10.47
N PRO A 60 -11.56 -0.60 11.52
CA PRO A 60 -12.54 -1.67 11.56
C PRO A 60 -13.96 -1.15 11.27
N THR A 61 -14.70 -1.86 10.43
CA THR A 61 -16.10 -1.48 10.19
C THR A 61 -16.95 -1.77 11.44
N ILE A 62 -18.02 -1.02 11.63
CA ILE A 62 -19.00 -1.30 12.71
C ILE A 62 -19.54 -2.74 12.59
N GLU A 63 -19.76 -3.23 11.37
CA GLU A 63 -20.16 -4.62 11.13
C GLU A 63 -19.12 -5.61 11.65
N HIS A 64 -17.83 -5.36 11.37
CA HIS A 64 -16.75 -6.21 11.86
C HIS A 64 -16.67 -6.18 13.40
N LEU A 65 -16.79 -5.00 14.01
CA LEU A 65 -16.78 -4.85 15.47
C LEU A 65 -17.90 -5.65 16.14
N LYS A 66 -19.12 -5.56 15.61
CA LYS A 66 -20.27 -6.38 16.07
C LYS A 66 -19.98 -7.88 15.95
N LYS A 67 -19.42 -8.30 14.81
CA LYS A 67 -19.09 -9.70 14.54
C LYS A 67 -18.09 -10.28 15.55
N ILE A 68 -17.16 -9.48 16.04
CA ILE A 68 -16.14 -9.92 17.00
C ILE A 68 -16.49 -9.60 18.47
N GLY A 69 -17.69 -9.05 18.73
CA GLY A 69 -18.12 -8.68 20.08
C GLY A 69 -17.39 -7.47 20.68
N MET A 70 -16.96 -6.53 19.82
CA MET A 70 -16.26 -5.28 20.19
C MET A 70 -17.10 -4.04 19.92
N ASP A 71 -18.42 -4.18 19.78
CA ASP A 71 -19.37 -3.08 19.57
C ASP A 71 -19.75 -2.32 20.84
N PHE A 72 -18.79 -2.18 21.77
CA PHE A 72 -18.96 -1.36 22.97
C PHE A 72 -19.31 0.08 22.58
N PRO A 73 -20.22 0.76 23.32
CA PRO A 73 -20.63 2.13 23.02
C PRO A 73 -19.46 3.09 22.84
N GLU A 74 -18.46 3.03 23.73
CA GLU A 74 -17.23 3.82 23.68
C GLU A 74 -16.44 3.60 22.38
N VAL A 75 -16.34 2.35 21.91
CA VAL A 75 -15.59 2.00 20.70
C VAL A 75 -16.34 2.49 19.47
N ILE A 76 -17.65 2.27 19.41
CA ILE A 76 -18.51 2.75 18.32
C ILE A 76 -18.46 4.27 18.22
N GLU A 77 -18.48 4.96 19.36
CA GLU A 77 -18.42 6.42 19.38
C GLU A 77 -17.14 6.97 18.73
N VAL A 78 -15.99 6.33 18.94
CA VAL A 78 -14.72 6.75 18.32
C VAL A 78 -14.71 6.51 16.81
N VAL A 79 -15.30 5.41 16.34
CA VAL A 79 -15.14 4.99 14.93
C VAL A 79 -16.30 5.43 14.02
N LYS A 80 -17.45 5.85 14.57
CA LYS A 80 -18.68 6.13 13.80
C LYS A 80 -18.50 7.15 12.67
N ASP A 81 -17.74 8.22 12.93
CA ASP A 81 -17.52 9.32 11.98
C ASP A 81 -16.36 9.03 11.02
N LEU A 82 -15.68 7.90 11.21
CA LEU A 82 -14.51 7.47 10.44
C LEU A 82 -14.81 6.28 9.52
N GLN A 83 -16.08 5.88 9.43
CA GLN A 83 -16.53 4.74 8.62
C GLN A 83 -16.46 5.02 7.12
#